data_AF-A0A2V8WLG9-F1
#
_entry.id   AF-A0A2V8WLG9-F1
#
_cell.length_a   1.000
_cell.length_b   1.000
_cell.length_c   1.000
_cell.angle_alpha   90.00
_cell.angle_beta   90.00
_cell.angle_gamma   90.00
#
_symmetry.space_group_name_H-M   'P 1'
#
loop_
_entity.id
_entity.type
_entity.pdbx_description
1 polymer ?
#
loop_
_entity_poly.entity_id
_entity_poly.type
_entity_poly.pdbx_seq_one_letter_code
_entity_poly.pdbx_strand_id
1 'polypeptide(L)'
;MTTPDERFESELDVFRTEAAQGTQFFYAYVAVRAAATAHEPVLKLLNQSALFWNTNLAALQTSAFIVLGRIFDQTSPHNLDRVLRIARDNPRIFSRVSLGRRRQGNKSEPPPWLAEFLRAAYEPTPKDFRRIRAHVRKWRRVYEKNYRDLRHKVFAHNVVDRDETAALFGRTNIRELQRMFVFLNSLHEALWQSFVNGARLVLRPLRYSVKRMRALPSPGTGRWATQERITHEVTEFLLSASSVANAPLGG
;
A
#
# COMPACT_ATOMS: atom_id res chain seq x y z
N MET A 1 -31.11 -5.06 0.57
CA MET A 1 -30.29 -4.67 1.74
C MET A 1 -28.93 -5.33 1.60
N THR A 2 -27.83 -4.56 1.65
CA THR A 2 -26.47 -5.10 1.55
C THR A 2 -26.09 -5.83 2.84
N THR A 3 -25.65 -7.08 2.73
CA THR A 3 -25.26 -7.91 3.87
C THR A 3 -23.98 -7.39 4.54
N PRO A 4 -23.71 -7.73 5.81
CA PRO A 4 -22.44 -7.39 6.46
C PRO A 4 -21.20 -7.89 5.71
N ASP A 5 -21.30 -9.07 5.08
CA ASP A 5 -20.26 -9.66 4.23
C ASP A 5 -19.96 -8.76 3.02
N GLU A 6 -20.98 -8.41 2.23
CA GLU A 6 -20.84 -7.54 1.05
C GLU A 6 -20.30 -6.16 1.41
N ARG A 7 -20.76 -5.59 2.54
CA ARG A 7 -20.25 -4.31 3.04
C ARG A 7 -18.78 -4.40 3.44
N PHE A 8 -18.37 -5.47 4.10
CA PHE A 8 -16.97 -5.66 4.49
C PHE A 8 -16.08 -5.84 3.26
N GLU A 9 -16.51 -6.67 2.31
CA GLU A 9 -15.79 -6.93 1.07
C GLU A 9 -15.59 -5.66 0.24
N SER A 10 -16.66 -4.87 0.08
CA SER A 10 -16.59 -3.59 -0.64
C SER A 10 -15.60 -2.61 0.00
N GLU A 11 -15.67 -2.41 1.32
CA GLU A 11 -14.75 -1.50 2.02
C GLU A 11 -13.31 -2.03 2.04
N LEU A 12 -13.13 -3.35 2.11
CA LEU A 12 -11.82 -3.98 2.01
C LEU A 12 -11.21 -3.77 0.62
N ASP A 13 -12.02 -3.82 -0.45
CA ASP A 13 -11.56 -3.59 -1.82
C ASP A 13 -11.20 -2.11 -2.09
N VAL A 14 -11.96 -1.17 -1.53
CA VAL A 14 -11.59 0.25 -1.55
C VAL A 14 -10.26 0.45 -0.82
N PHE A 15 -10.10 -0.14 0.37
CA PHE A 15 -8.85 -0.06 1.12
C PHE A 15 -7.68 -0.70 0.36
N ARG A 16 -7.89 -1.83 -0.32
CA ARG A 16 -6.91 -2.48 -1.21
C ARG A 16 -6.41 -1.52 -2.26
N THR A 17 -7.35 -0.87 -2.96
CA THR A 17 -7.07 0.02 -4.09
C THR A 17 -6.29 1.23 -3.62
N GLU A 18 -6.72 1.87 -2.53
CA GLU A 18 -6.00 3.02 -1.94
C GLU A 18 -4.59 2.62 -1.49
N ALA A 19 -4.45 1.53 -0.72
CA ALA A 19 -3.13 1.08 -0.24
C ALA A 19 -2.17 0.75 -1.39
N ALA A 20 -2.67 0.07 -2.43
CA ALA A 20 -1.89 -0.28 -3.62
C ALA A 20 -1.47 0.97 -4.42
N GLN A 21 -2.39 1.89 -4.69
CA GLN A 21 -2.10 3.13 -5.42
C GLN A 21 -1.09 4.01 -4.69
N GLY A 22 -1.30 4.25 -3.39
CA GLY A 22 -0.35 5.01 -2.58
C GLY A 22 1.04 4.37 -2.56
N THR A 23 1.10 3.04 -2.50
CA THR A 23 2.35 2.28 -2.62
C THR A 23 3.02 2.51 -3.97
N GLN A 24 2.28 2.43 -5.07
CA GLN A 24 2.82 2.67 -6.41
C GLN A 24 3.39 4.08 -6.55
N PHE A 25 2.62 5.09 -6.15
CA PHE A 25 3.06 6.49 -6.23
C PHE A 25 4.34 6.73 -5.44
N PHE A 26 4.36 6.29 -4.18
CA PHE A 26 5.50 6.54 -3.30
C PHE A 26 6.74 5.75 -3.73
N TYR A 27 6.60 4.46 -4.04
CA TYR A 27 7.76 3.65 -4.43
C TYR A 27 8.30 4.02 -5.81
N ALA A 28 7.44 4.43 -6.76
CA ALA A 28 7.91 5.00 -8.02
C ALA A 28 8.74 6.27 -7.79
N TYR A 29 8.23 7.21 -6.97
CA TYR A 29 8.95 8.43 -6.59
C TYR A 29 10.34 8.12 -5.99
N VAL A 30 10.42 7.21 -5.02
CA VAL A 30 11.69 6.86 -4.39
C VAL A 30 12.60 6.09 -5.35
N ALA A 31 12.06 5.22 -6.20
CA ALA A 31 12.85 4.42 -7.15
C ALA A 31 13.53 5.30 -8.21
N VAL A 32 12.82 6.26 -8.80
CA VAL A 32 13.39 7.21 -9.78
C VAL A 32 14.57 7.96 -9.16
N ARG A 33 14.37 8.56 -7.97
CA ARG A 33 15.43 9.32 -7.29
C ARG A 33 16.61 8.42 -6.92
N ALA A 34 16.35 7.21 -6.43
CA ALA A 34 17.39 6.27 -6.08
C ALA A 34 18.20 5.79 -7.30
N ALA A 35 17.55 5.60 -8.46
CA ALA A 35 18.23 5.26 -9.70
C ALA A 35 19.12 6.40 -10.18
N ALA A 36 18.61 7.64 -10.18
CA ALA A 36 19.36 8.84 -10.55
C ALA A 36 20.59 9.06 -9.65
N THR A 37 20.47 8.83 -8.33
CA THR A 37 21.61 8.92 -7.39
C THR A 37 22.66 7.84 -7.63
N ALA A 38 22.25 6.65 -8.08
CA ALA A 38 23.15 5.51 -8.22
C ALA A 38 23.81 5.40 -9.60
N HIS A 39 23.22 6.00 -10.64
CA HIS A 39 23.66 5.85 -12.01
C HIS A 39 23.70 7.22 -12.71
N GLU A 40 24.91 7.72 -12.96
CA GLU A 40 25.12 8.99 -13.67
C GLU A 40 24.45 9.04 -15.05
N PRO A 41 24.45 7.97 -15.89
CA PRO A 41 23.72 7.98 -17.16
C PRO A 41 22.21 8.22 -17.00
N VAL A 42 21.60 7.68 -15.95
CA VAL A 42 20.19 7.93 -15.63
C VAL A 42 20.00 9.38 -15.21
N LEU A 43 20.88 9.94 -14.38
CA LEU A 43 20.80 11.35 -14.01
C LEU A 43 20.88 12.27 -15.24
N LYS A 44 21.79 12.00 -16.18
CA LYS A 44 21.90 12.75 -17.45
C LYS A 44 20.62 12.66 -18.27
N LEU A 45 20.06 11.45 -18.43
CA LEU A 45 18.78 11.24 -19.13
C LEU A 45 17.64 12.06 -18.50
N LEU A 46 17.50 12.03 -17.18
CA LEU A 46 16.44 12.78 -16.50
C LEU A 46 16.61 14.29 -16.67
N ASN A 47 17.86 14.78 -16.65
CA ASN A 47 18.17 16.21 -16.80
C ASN A 47 17.89 16.75 -18.21
N GLN A 48 17.92 15.92 -19.25
CA GLN A 48 17.54 16.32 -20.62
C GLN A 48 16.09 16.82 -20.69
N SER A 49 15.22 16.30 -19.82
CA SER A 49 13.80 16.66 -19.73
C SER A 49 13.42 17.02 -18.28
N ALA A 50 14.22 17.88 -17.63
CA ALA A 50 14.08 18.18 -16.21
C ALA A 50 12.68 18.68 -15.80
N LEU A 51 12.05 19.54 -16.62
CA LEU A 51 10.70 20.04 -16.35
C LEU A 51 9.67 18.89 -16.27
N PHE A 52 9.72 17.95 -17.21
CA PHE A 52 8.83 16.80 -17.25
C PHE A 52 9.01 15.91 -16.02
N TRP A 53 10.26 15.57 -15.67
CA TRP A 53 10.54 14.68 -14.55
C TRP A 53 10.25 15.31 -13.19
N ASN A 54 10.55 16.60 -13.01
CA ASN A 54 10.19 17.32 -11.79
C ASN A 54 8.67 17.37 -11.61
N THR A 55 7.92 17.59 -12.69
CA THR A 55 6.45 17.59 -12.68
C THR A 55 5.89 16.22 -12.26
N ASN A 56 6.39 15.14 -12.86
CA ASN A 56 5.96 13.79 -12.53
C ASN A 56 6.34 13.38 -11.10
N LEU A 57 7.54 13.72 -10.64
CA LEU A 57 7.97 13.44 -9.27
C LEU A 57 7.12 14.20 -8.24
N ALA A 58 6.77 15.46 -8.52
CA ALA A 58 5.86 16.23 -7.68
C ALA A 58 4.46 15.60 -7.66
N ALA A 59 3.93 15.17 -8.82
CA ALA A 59 2.63 14.51 -8.90
C ALA A 59 2.59 13.18 -8.13
N LEU A 60 3.63 12.35 -8.25
CA LEU A 60 3.77 11.09 -7.51
C LEU A 60 3.82 11.34 -5.99
N GLN A 61 4.61 12.32 -5.55
CA GLN A 61 4.72 12.67 -4.14
C GLN A 61 3.39 13.19 -3.57
N THR A 62 2.75 14.14 -4.26
CA THR A 62 1.43 14.68 -3.90
C THR A 62 0.41 13.55 -3.79
N SER A 63 0.33 12.67 -4.79
CA SER A 63 -0.64 11.59 -4.85
C SER A 63 -0.46 10.60 -3.68
N ALA A 64 0.79 10.28 -3.32
CA ALA A 64 1.07 9.44 -2.16
C ALA A 64 0.55 10.05 -0.85
N PHE A 65 0.72 11.35 -0.63
CA PHE A 65 0.22 12.02 0.58
C PHE A 65 -1.30 12.17 0.61
N ILE A 66 -1.93 12.41 -0.55
CA ILE A 66 -3.40 12.45 -0.65
C ILE A 66 -4.01 11.09 -0.30
N VAL A 67 -3.46 10.00 -0.81
CA VAL A 67 -3.89 8.63 -0.46
C VAL A 67 -3.77 8.37 1.04
N LEU A 68 -2.64 8.70 1.66
CA LEU A 68 -2.48 8.56 3.11
C LEU A 68 -3.54 9.35 3.88
N GLY A 69 -3.87 10.55 3.39
CA GLY A 69 -5.00 11.33 3.86
C GLY A 69 -6.30 10.55 3.81
N ARG A 70 -6.70 10.01 2.66
CA ARG A 70 -7.96 9.25 2.53
C ARG A 70 -8.01 8.03 3.45
N ILE A 71 -6.90 7.31 3.60
CA ILE A 71 -6.81 6.10 4.43
C ILE A 71 -6.92 6.43 5.93
N PHE A 72 -6.19 7.44 6.41
CA PHE A 72 -6.12 7.76 7.83
C PHE A 72 -7.12 8.82 8.29
N ASP A 73 -7.65 9.67 7.42
CA ASP A 73 -8.63 10.69 7.81
C ASP A 73 -9.94 10.04 8.24
N GLN A 74 -10.38 10.34 9.46
CA GLN A 74 -11.58 9.79 10.06
C GLN A 74 -12.86 10.40 9.48
N THR A 75 -12.75 11.55 8.80
CA THR A 75 -13.86 12.20 8.11
C THR A 75 -14.08 11.64 6.70
N SER A 76 -13.11 10.91 6.14
CA SER A 76 -13.24 10.27 4.83
C SER A 76 -14.32 9.19 4.86
N PRO A 77 -15.20 9.09 3.85
CA PRO A 77 -16.26 8.08 3.80
C PRO A 77 -15.70 6.66 3.76
N HIS A 78 -14.55 6.48 3.10
CA HIS A 78 -13.82 5.21 3.01
C HIS A 78 -12.47 5.40 3.69
N ASN A 79 -12.34 4.88 4.90
CA ASN A 79 -11.12 4.99 5.69
C ASN A 79 -10.86 3.68 6.46
N LEU A 80 -9.66 3.60 7.01
CA LEU A 80 -9.19 2.41 7.71
C LEU A 80 -10.06 2.03 8.93
N ASP A 81 -10.63 3.02 9.63
CA ASP A 81 -11.48 2.75 10.78
C ASP A 81 -12.82 2.14 10.36
N ARG A 82 -13.34 2.49 9.17
CA ARG A 82 -14.59 1.93 8.65
C ARG A 82 -14.49 0.43 8.39
N VAL A 83 -13.44 -0.02 7.71
CA VAL A 83 -13.17 -1.45 7.45
C VAL A 83 -13.07 -2.22 8.77
N LEU A 84 -12.30 -1.70 9.72
CA LEU A 84 -12.09 -2.35 11.02
C LEU A 84 -13.35 -2.34 11.91
N ARG A 85 -14.18 -1.31 11.80
CA ARG A 85 -15.45 -1.20 12.50
C ARG A 85 -16.43 -2.27 12.01
N ILE A 86 -16.57 -2.43 10.70
CA ILE A 86 -17.44 -3.47 10.13
C ILE A 86 -17.00 -4.86 10.59
N ALA A 87 -15.69 -5.15 10.53
CA ALA A 87 -15.15 -6.43 11.00
C ALA A 87 -15.40 -6.68 12.50
N ARG A 88 -15.25 -5.63 13.32
CA ARG A 88 -15.47 -5.72 14.78
C ARG A 88 -16.94 -5.93 15.12
N ASP A 89 -17.83 -5.19 14.45
CA ASP A 89 -19.26 -5.17 14.77
C ASP A 89 -19.97 -6.42 14.22
N ASN A 90 -19.36 -7.09 13.24
CA ASN A 90 -19.91 -8.27 12.59
C ASN A 90 -18.92 -9.45 12.61
N PRO A 91 -18.47 -9.94 13.79
CA PRO A 91 -17.43 -10.98 13.85
C PRO A 91 -17.84 -12.30 13.17
N ARG A 92 -19.15 -12.56 13.06
CA ARG A 92 -19.72 -13.73 12.39
C ARG A 92 -19.35 -13.83 10.91
N ILE A 93 -19.02 -12.72 10.24
CA ILE A 93 -18.56 -12.75 8.84
C ILE A 93 -17.27 -13.57 8.67
N PHE A 94 -16.48 -13.74 9.74
CA PHE A 94 -15.28 -14.58 9.73
C PHE A 94 -15.52 -16.02 10.23
N SER A 95 -16.76 -16.39 10.52
CA SER A 95 -17.09 -17.77 10.94
C SER A 95 -16.90 -18.77 9.80
N ARG A 96 -16.68 -20.05 10.13
CA ARG A 96 -16.65 -21.14 9.16
C ARG A 96 -17.96 -21.25 8.39
N VAL A 97 -19.09 -20.93 9.01
CA VAL A 97 -20.40 -20.94 8.36
C VAL A 97 -20.46 -19.88 7.26
N SER A 98 -20.08 -18.63 7.56
CA SER A 98 -20.06 -17.56 6.55
C SER A 98 -19.01 -17.82 5.46
N LEU A 99 -17.82 -18.33 5.83
CA LEU A 99 -16.80 -18.76 4.88
C LEU A 99 -17.31 -19.87 3.95
N GLY A 100 -18.04 -20.85 4.50
CA GLY A 100 -18.66 -21.93 3.74
C GLY A 100 -19.63 -21.41 2.69
N ARG A 101 -20.52 -20.48 3.08
CA ARG A 101 -21.45 -19.80 2.17
C ARG A 101 -20.72 -19.08 1.04
N ARG A 102 -19.67 -18.30 1.37
CA ARG A 102 -18.87 -17.60 0.36
C ARG A 102 -18.16 -18.56 -0.61
N ARG A 103 -17.65 -19.69 -0.12
CA ARG A 103 -16.92 -20.68 -0.93
C ARG A 103 -17.81 -21.56 -1.79
N GLN A 104 -19.01 -21.87 -1.31
CA GLN A 104 -20.03 -22.55 -2.10
C GLN A 104 -20.57 -21.62 -3.21
N GLY A 105 -20.73 -20.33 -2.91
CA GLY A 105 -21.32 -19.36 -3.84
C GLY A 105 -22.75 -19.77 -4.20
N ASN A 106 -23.08 -19.71 -5.48
CA ASN A 106 -24.42 -20.04 -5.99
C ASN A 106 -24.58 -21.53 -6.37
N LYS A 107 -23.64 -22.40 -5.96
CA LYS A 107 -23.72 -23.83 -6.28
C LYS A 107 -24.81 -24.51 -5.45
N SER A 108 -25.65 -25.30 -6.10
CA SER A 108 -26.74 -26.04 -5.46
C SER A 108 -26.24 -27.04 -4.42
N GLU A 109 -25.07 -27.65 -4.65
CA GLU A 109 -24.45 -28.61 -3.74
C GLU A 109 -23.06 -28.14 -3.26
N PRO A 110 -22.70 -28.41 -1.99
CA PRO A 110 -21.36 -28.14 -1.47
C PRO A 110 -20.28 -28.93 -2.23
N PRO A 111 -19.20 -28.28 -2.71
CA PRO A 111 -18.08 -29.00 -3.31
C PRO A 111 -17.45 -30.03 -2.35
N PRO A 112 -16.96 -31.19 -2.82
CA PRO A 112 -16.41 -32.25 -1.95
C PRO A 112 -15.27 -31.78 -1.04
N TRP A 113 -14.44 -30.85 -1.52
CA TRP A 113 -13.32 -30.27 -0.76
C TRP A 113 -13.74 -29.29 0.34
N LEU A 114 -14.99 -28.80 0.34
CA LEU A 114 -15.41 -27.69 1.20
C LEU A 114 -15.39 -28.08 2.68
N ALA A 115 -15.87 -29.27 3.02
CA ALA A 115 -15.90 -29.73 4.41
C ALA A 115 -14.48 -29.81 5.02
N GLU A 116 -13.52 -30.34 4.26
CA GLU A 116 -12.13 -30.41 4.69
C GLU A 116 -11.50 -29.01 4.81
N PHE A 117 -11.72 -28.15 3.81
CA PHE A 117 -11.26 -26.76 3.83
C PHE A 117 -11.76 -26.00 5.07
N LEU A 118 -13.04 -26.13 5.42
CA LEU A 118 -13.62 -25.47 6.58
C LEU A 118 -13.12 -26.02 7.92
N ARG A 119 -12.80 -27.33 8.00
CA ARG A 119 -12.17 -27.91 9.20
C ARG A 119 -10.81 -27.27 9.48
N ALA A 120 -10.02 -26.99 8.45
CA ALA A 120 -8.72 -26.35 8.58
C ALA A 120 -8.79 -24.83 8.79
N ALA A 121 -9.94 -24.20 8.48
CA ALA A 121 -10.11 -22.76 8.62
C ALA A 121 -10.05 -22.28 10.09
N TYR A 122 -9.44 -21.11 10.27
CA TYR A 122 -9.32 -20.40 11.54
C TYR A 122 -10.38 -19.31 11.64
N GLU A 123 -11.06 -19.24 12.78
CA GLU A 123 -11.96 -18.15 13.13
C GLU A 123 -11.22 -17.12 14.01
N PRO A 124 -11.09 -15.86 13.56
CA PRO A 124 -10.47 -14.80 14.32
C PRO A 124 -11.12 -14.56 15.68
N THR A 125 -10.27 -14.37 16.69
CA THR A 125 -10.69 -14.06 18.05
C THR A 125 -10.72 -12.55 18.30
N PRO A 126 -11.41 -12.08 19.35
CA PRO A 126 -11.30 -10.68 19.79
C PRO A 126 -9.85 -10.23 20.07
N LYS A 127 -8.97 -11.15 20.50
CA LYS A 127 -7.55 -10.88 20.73
C LYS A 127 -6.81 -10.55 19.43
N ASP A 128 -7.13 -11.24 18.34
CA ASP A 128 -6.55 -10.99 17.03
C ASP A 128 -6.87 -9.57 16.55
N PHE A 129 -8.15 -9.17 16.63
CA PHE A 129 -8.57 -7.80 16.27
C PHE A 129 -7.96 -6.73 17.18
N ARG A 130 -7.81 -7.00 18.49
CA ARG A 130 -7.12 -6.07 19.40
C ARG A 130 -5.68 -5.82 18.98
N ARG A 131 -4.94 -6.86 18.56
CA ARG A 131 -3.57 -6.74 18.04
C ARG A 131 -3.54 -5.88 16.78
N ILE A 132 -4.41 -6.15 15.81
CA ILE A 132 -4.50 -5.36 14.57
C ILE A 132 -4.77 -3.89 14.86
N ARG A 133 -5.75 -3.58 15.74
CA ARG A 133 -6.04 -2.20 16.15
C ARG A 133 -4.88 -1.51 16.85
N ALA A 134 -4.03 -2.25 17.56
CA ALA A 134 -2.83 -1.67 18.18
C ALA A 134 -1.81 -1.21 17.12
N HIS A 135 -1.60 -2.01 16.07
CA HIS A 135 -0.75 -1.62 14.94
C HIS A 135 -1.31 -0.42 14.17
N VAL A 136 -2.62 -0.39 13.91
CA VAL A 136 -3.27 0.76 13.27
C VAL A 136 -3.09 2.03 14.11
N ARG A 137 -3.35 1.98 15.42
CA ARG A 137 -3.14 3.13 16.32
C ARG A 137 -1.70 3.62 16.35
N LYS A 138 -0.71 2.72 16.22
CA LYS A 138 0.69 3.11 16.10
C LYS A 138 0.91 3.94 14.83
N TRP A 139 0.50 3.43 13.68
CA TRP A 139 0.73 4.11 12.39
C TRP A 139 -0.11 5.38 12.22
N ARG A 140 -1.32 5.40 12.78
CA ARG A 140 -2.16 6.59 12.86
C ARG A 140 -1.46 7.73 13.60
N ARG A 141 -0.89 7.47 14.79
CA ARG A 141 -0.14 8.49 15.54
C ARG A 141 1.06 9.03 14.75
N VAL A 142 1.75 8.16 14.02
CA VAL A 142 2.85 8.56 13.14
C VAL A 142 2.34 9.46 12.00
N TYR A 143 1.24 9.06 11.34
CA TYR A 143 0.58 9.87 10.32
C TYR A 143 0.17 11.26 10.84
N GLU A 144 -0.57 11.30 11.94
CA GLU A 144 -1.08 12.54 12.54
C GLU A 144 0.04 13.48 12.94
N LYS A 145 1.12 12.95 13.53
CA LYS A 145 2.26 13.76 14.01
C LYS A 145 3.11 14.32 12.88
N ASN A 146 3.44 13.49 11.88
CA ASN A 146 4.51 13.79 10.93
C ASN A 146 4.01 14.16 9.53
N TYR A 147 2.78 13.79 9.16
CA TYR A 147 2.34 13.79 7.75
C TYR A 147 0.97 14.44 7.50
N ARG A 148 0.10 14.54 8.51
CA ARG A 148 -1.23 15.16 8.38
C ARG A 148 -1.14 16.60 7.90
N ASP A 149 -0.34 17.41 8.58
CA ASP A 149 -0.17 18.83 8.25
C ASP A 149 0.45 19.00 6.87
N LEU A 150 1.41 18.15 6.49
CA LEU A 150 1.99 18.19 5.15
C LEU A 150 0.93 17.94 4.07
N ARG A 151 0.05 16.94 4.26
CA ARG A 151 -1.08 16.71 3.35
C ARG A 151 -2.02 17.90 3.33
N HIS A 152 -2.43 18.40 4.49
CA HIS A 152 -3.48 19.42 4.58
C HIS A 152 -2.98 20.78 4.10
N LYS A 153 -1.84 21.23 4.63
CA LYS A 153 -1.32 22.58 4.42
C LYS A 153 -0.56 22.75 3.11
N VAL A 154 0.20 21.74 2.68
CA VAL A 154 1.02 21.82 1.45
C VAL A 154 0.27 21.24 0.27
N PHE A 155 -0.10 19.96 0.34
CA PHE A 155 -0.58 19.24 -0.85
C PHE A 155 -2.06 19.46 -1.19
N ALA A 156 -2.93 19.68 -0.20
CA ALA A 156 -4.37 19.82 -0.42
C ALA A 156 -4.81 21.29 -0.56
N HIS A 157 -4.23 22.20 0.21
CA HIS A 157 -4.68 23.60 0.25
C HIS A 157 -3.61 24.62 -0.13
N ASN A 158 -2.32 24.26 -0.14
CA ASN A 158 -1.19 25.15 -0.43
C ASN A 158 -1.28 26.51 0.31
N VAL A 159 -1.41 26.46 1.65
CA VAL A 159 -1.69 27.62 2.52
C VAL A 159 -0.48 28.06 3.34
N VAL A 160 0.71 27.53 3.06
CA VAL A 160 1.92 27.78 3.86
C VAL A 160 3.05 28.30 2.98
N ASP A 161 3.93 29.11 3.59
CA ASP A 161 5.10 29.63 2.92
C ASP A 161 6.21 28.56 2.77
N ARG A 162 7.33 28.99 2.18
CA ARG A 162 8.47 28.12 1.91
C ARG A 162 9.14 27.61 3.20
N ASP A 163 9.22 28.43 4.24
CA ASP A 163 9.91 28.10 5.48
C ASP A 163 9.08 27.12 6.31
N GLU A 164 7.77 27.34 6.39
CA GLU A 164 6.85 26.38 7.00
C GLU A 164 6.79 25.07 6.20
N THR A 165 6.81 25.13 4.87
CA THR A 165 6.92 23.93 4.02
C THR A 165 8.20 23.14 4.35
N ALA A 166 9.35 23.80 4.43
CA ALA A 166 10.61 23.16 4.78
C ALA A 166 10.58 22.55 6.19
N ALA A 167 9.99 23.26 7.16
CA ALA A 167 9.82 22.75 8.53
C ALA A 167 8.92 21.51 8.58
N LEU A 168 7.84 21.47 7.79
CA LEU A 168 6.96 20.30 7.69
C LEU A 168 7.70 19.11 7.05
N PHE A 169 8.42 19.31 5.95
CA PHE A 169 9.23 18.26 5.34
C PHE A 169 10.36 17.76 6.26
N GLY A 170 10.94 18.64 7.08
CA GLY A 170 11.97 18.29 8.06
C GLY A 170 11.53 17.27 9.13
N ARG A 171 10.22 17.13 9.36
CA ARG A 171 9.65 16.12 10.27
C ARG A 171 9.45 14.75 9.62
N THR A 172 9.59 14.66 8.29
CA THR A 172 9.29 13.45 7.54
C THR A 172 10.48 12.51 7.46
N ASN A 173 10.20 11.21 7.30
CA ASN A 173 11.22 10.21 7.10
C ASN A 173 10.84 9.22 5.98
N ILE A 174 11.68 9.07 4.96
CA ILE A 174 11.43 8.18 3.81
C ILE A 174 11.31 6.71 4.28
N ARG A 175 12.15 6.27 5.21
CA ARG A 175 12.11 4.90 5.75
C ARG A 175 10.83 4.64 6.54
N GLU A 176 10.32 5.66 7.24
CA GLU A 176 9.04 5.60 7.94
C GLU A 176 7.87 5.47 6.95
N LEU A 177 7.84 6.28 5.88
CA LEU A 177 6.84 6.16 4.81
C LEU A 177 6.88 4.79 4.12
N GLN A 178 8.08 4.27 3.81
CA GLN A 178 8.25 2.93 3.24
C GLN A 178 7.58 1.85 4.12
N ARG A 179 7.81 1.92 5.43
CA ARG A 179 7.23 0.98 6.40
C ARG A 179 5.72 1.19 6.57
N MET A 180 5.24 2.42 6.49
CA MET A 180 3.82 2.74 6.58
C MET A 180 3.04 2.13 5.41
N PHE A 181 3.48 2.34 4.17
CA PHE A 181 2.82 1.75 2.99
C PHE A 181 2.87 0.22 2.99
N VAL A 182 4.02 -0.37 3.35
CA VAL A 182 4.13 -1.83 3.52
C VAL A 182 3.19 -2.36 4.61
N PHE A 183 3.03 -1.63 5.70
CA PHE A 183 2.07 -1.98 6.73
C PHE A 183 0.63 -1.99 6.19
N LEU A 184 0.24 -0.98 5.41
CA LEU A 184 -1.11 -0.91 4.83
C LEU A 184 -1.38 -2.09 3.91
N ASN A 185 -0.43 -2.46 3.05
CA ASN A 185 -0.54 -3.65 2.19
C ASN A 185 -0.62 -4.95 3.01
N SER A 186 0.24 -5.09 4.02
CA SER A 186 0.25 -6.25 4.92
C SER A 186 -1.06 -6.38 5.71
N LEU A 187 -1.65 -5.25 6.11
CA LEU A 187 -2.93 -5.20 6.78
C LEU A 187 -4.09 -5.62 5.89
N HIS A 188 -4.14 -5.10 4.66
CA HIS A 188 -5.12 -5.54 3.66
C HIS A 188 -5.00 -7.05 3.46
N GLU A 189 -3.79 -7.56 3.21
CA GLU A 189 -3.58 -9.00 2.97
C GLU A 189 -4.01 -9.84 4.18
N ALA A 190 -3.72 -9.42 5.40
CA ALA A 190 -4.14 -10.13 6.60
C ALA A 190 -5.68 -10.22 6.71
N LEU A 191 -6.39 -9.11 6.47
CA LEU A 191 -7.84 -9.05 6.49
C LEU A 191 -8.45 -9.91 5.38
N TRP A 192 -7.92 -9.80 4.16
CA TRP A 192 -8.36 -10.58 3.00
C TRP A 192 -8.14 -12.07 3.20
N GLN A 193 -6.96 -12.49 3.63
CA GLN A 193 -6.64 -13.89 3.92
C GLN A 193 -7.55 -14.48 4.99
N SER A 194 -7.86 -13.70 6.02
CA SER A 194 -8.78 -14.14 7.06
C SER A 194 -10.22 -14.25 6.57
N PHE A 195 -10.69 -13.27 5.81
CA PHE A 195 -12.05 -13.25 5.29
C PHE A 195 -12.30 -14.29 4.17
N VAL A 196 -11.37 -14.40 3.23
CA VAL A 196 -11.51 -15.23 2.03
C VAL A 196 -10.98 -16.65 2.26
N ASN A 197 -9.86 -16.81 2.96
CA ASN A 197 -9.20 -18.11 3.13
C ASN A 197 -9.35 -18.70 4.53
N GLY A 198 -10.03 -18.02 5.47
CA GLY A 198 -10.09 -18.47 6.87
C GLY A 198 -8.71 -18.53 7.52
N ALA A 199 -7.76 -17.71 7.09
CA ALA A 199 -6.42 -17.69 7.67
C ALA A 199 -6.38 -16.89 8.97
N ARG A 200 -5.31 -17.08 9.75
CA ARG A 200 -5.03 -16.23 10.93
C ARG A 200 -4.75 -14.79 10.49
N LEU A 201 -5.27 -13.82 11.26
CA LEU A 201 -5.00 -12.38 11.10
C LEU A 201 -3.55 -12.02 11.48
N VAL A 202 -2.60 -12.35 10.62
CA VAL A 202 -1.16 -12.15 10.83
C VAL A 202 -0.63 -11.12 9.84
N LEU A 203 -0.04 -10.05 10.37
CA LEU A 203 0.69 -9.07 9.57
C LEU A 203 2.04 -9.67 9.18
N ARG A 204 2.13 -10.15 7.94
CA ARG A 204 3.37 -10.73 7.41
C ARG A 204 4.36 -9.59 7.07
N PRO A 205 5.63 -9.70 7.48
CA PRO A 205 6.65 -8.73 7.06
C PRO A 205 6.79 -8.73 5.53
N LEU A 206 6.84 -7.54 4.94
CA LEU A 206 7.21 -7.37 3.54
C LEU A 206 8.51 -6.58 3.45
N ARG A 207 9.28 -6.79 2.38
CA ARG A 207 10.42 -5.94 2.06
C ARG A 207 9.90 -4.51 1.84
N TYR A 208 10.55 -3.52 2.46
CA TYR A 208 10.15 -2.11 2.38
C TYR A 208 11.27 -1.18 1.89
N SER A 209 12.53 -1.58 1.99
CA SER A 209 13.65 -0.71 1.63
C SER A 209 13.90 -0.79 0.13
N VAL A 210 13.72 0.32 -0.58
CA VAL A 210 14.09 0.47 -2.00
C VAL A 210 15.56 0.10 -2.24
N LYS A 211 16.47 0.51 -1.34
CA LYS A 211 17.89 0.11 -1.42
C LYS A 211 18.04 -1.42 -1.45
N ARG A 212 17.33 -2.13 -0.57
CA ARG A 212 17.39 -3.60 -0.50
C ARG A 212 16.67 -4.27 -1.68
N MET A 213 15.56 -3.71 -2.15
CA MET A 213 14.84 -4.22 -3.33
C MET A 213 15.71 -4.15 -4.58
N ARG A 214 16.37 -3.01 -4.82
CA ARG A 214 17.25 -2.84 -5.98
C ARG A 214 18.49 -3.74 -5.95
N ALA A 215 18.94 -4.15 -4.76
CA ALA A 215 20.13 -4.97 -4.59
C ALA A 215 19.87 -6.48 -4.64
N LEU A 216 18.60 -6.92 -4.55
CA LEU A 216 18.24 -8.33 -4.52
C LEU A 216 17.30 -8.64 -5.70
N PRO A 217 17.39 -9.82 -6.30
CA PRO A 217 16.39 -10.23 -7.28
C PRO A 217 15.00 -10.22 -6.62
N SER A 218 14.00 -9.95 -7.46
CA SER A 218 12.61 -10.14 -7.05
C SER A 218 12.42 -11.60 -6.64
N PRO A 219 11.77 -11.90 -5.51
CA PRO A 219 11.38 -13.28 -5.22
C PRO A 219 10.52 -13.78 -6.39
N GLY A 220 11.02 -14.77 -7.13
CA GLY A 220 10.41 -15.25 -8.37
C GLY A 220 8.93 -15.68 -8.23
N THR A 221 8.23 -15.70 -9.37
CA THR A 221 6.91 -16.31 -9.72
C THR A 221 5.80 -16.50 -8.66
N GLY A 222 5.81 -15.77 -7.53
CA GLY A 222 4.74 -15.82 -6.53
C GLY A 222 4.44 -14.43 -5.98
N ARG A 223 3.34 -13.82 -6.47
CA ARG A 223 2.77 -12.51 -6.08
C ARG A 223 3.81 -11.48 -5.64
N TRP A 224 4.36 -10.74 -6.61
CA TRP A 224 5.19 -9.57 -6.30
C TRP A 224 4.41 -8.60 -5.43
N ALA A 225 4.95 -8.28 -4.26
CA ALA A 225 4.41 -7.19 -3.48
C ALA A 225 4.54 -5.90 -4.31
N THR A 226 3.47 -5.11 -4.38
CA THR A 226 3.35 -3.96 -5.27
C THR A 226 4.56 -3.03 -5.24
N GLN A 227 5.14 -2.82 -4.06
CA GLN A 227 6.33 -2.00 -3.87
C GLN A 227 7.61 -2.56 -4.52
N GLU A 228 7.79 -3.89 -4.51
CA GLU A 228 8.97 -4.51 -5.13
C GLU A 228 8.83 -4.43 -6.64
N ARG A 229 7.64 -4.78 -7.15
CA ARG A 229 7.29 -4.69 -8.57
C ARG A 229 7.62 -3.32 -9.17
N ILE A 230 7.01 -2.27 -8.63
CA ILE A 230 7.18 -0.91 -9.17
C ILE A 230 8.63 -0.43 -9.01
N THR A 231 9.34 -0.85 -7.96
CA THR A 231 10.76 -0.48 -7.77
C THR A 231 11.63 -1.10 -8.86
N HIS A 232 11.42 -2.38 -9.18
CA HIS A 232 12.16 -3.06 -10.25
C HIS A 232 11.79 -2.50 -11.62
N GLU A 233 10.50 -2.40 -11.94
CA GLU A 233 10.02 -1.87 -13.24
C GLU A 233 10.58 -0.47 -13.52
N VAL A 234 10.53 0.45 -12.54
CA VAL A 234 11.10 1.80 -12.69
C VAL A 234 12.62 1.77 -12.86
N THR A 235 13.32 0.94 -12.09
CA THR A 235 14.79 0.86 -12.15
C THR A 235 15.24 0.30 -13.50
N GLU A 236 14.65 -0.80 -13.94
CA GLU A 236 14.96 -1.46 -15.22
C GLU A 236 14.62 -0.56 -16.40
N PHE A 237 13.46 0.10 -16.37
CA PHE A 237 13.07 1.08 -17.39
C PHE A 237 14.10 2.19 -17.53
N LEU A 238 14.50 2.83 -16.43
CA LEU A 238 15.43 3.96 -16.47
C LEU A 238 16.83 3.54 -16.92
N LEU A 239 17.31 2.37 -16.49
CA LEU A 239 18.59 1.82 -16.93
C LEU A 239 18.58 1.56 -18.44
N SER A 240 17.55 0.89 -18.95
CA SER A 240 17.36 0.62 -20.37
C SER A 240 17.23 1.90 -21.21
N ALA A 241 16.41 2.86 -20.76
CA ALA A 241 16.26 4.13 -21.44
C ALA A 241 17.59 4.91 -21.48
N SER A 242 18.37 4.87 -20.40
CA SER A 242 19.68 5.53 -20.35
C SER A 242 20.70 4.86 -21.26
N SER A 243 20.68 3.53 -21.42
CA SER A 243 21.61 2.87 -22.34
C SER A 243 21.31 3.21 -23.80
N VAL A 244 20.02 3.32 -24.16
CA VAL A 244 19.62 3.73 -25.52
C VAL A 244 19.98 5.18 -25.79
N ALA A 245 19.70 6.09 -24.85
CA ALA A 245 19.98 7.52 -25.03
C ALA A 245 21.47 7.86 -25.11
N ASN A 246 22.34 7.00 -24.56
CA ASN A 246 23.79 7.18 -24.57
C ASN A 246 24.49 6.30 -25.63
N ALA A 247 23.74 5.55 -26.46
CA ALA A 247 24.34 4.82 -27.56
C ALA A 247 24.89 5.81 -28.60
N PRO A 248 26.10 5.57 -29.16
CA PRO A 248 26.58 6.37 -30.27
C PRO A 248 25.56 6.29 -31.41
N LEU A 249 25.15 7.44 -31.92
CA LEU A 249 24.40 7.49 -33.17
C LEU A 249 25.27 6.78 -34.22
N GLY A 250 24.77 5.68 -34.79
CA GLY A 250 25.48 4.93 -35.81
C GLY A 250 25.92 5.90 -36.92
N GLY A 251 27.23 5.93 -37.18
CA GLY A 251 27.84 6.67 -38.28
C GLY A 251 27.57 6.01 -39.62
#